data_AF-A0A2E3XPK9-F1
#
_entry.id   AF-A0A2E3XPK9-F1
#
_cell.length_a   1.000
_cell.length_b   1.000
_cell.length_c   1.000
_cell.angle_alpha   90.00
_cell.angle_beta   90.00
_cell.angle_gamma   90.00
#
_symmetry.space_group_name_H-M   'P 1'
#
loop_
_entity.id
_entity.type
_entity.pdbx_description
1 polymer ?
#
loop_
_entity_poly.entity_id
_entity_poly.type
_entity_poly.pdbx_seq_one_letter_code
_entity_poly.pdbx_strand_id
1 'polypeptide(L)'
;MLYTLVVTTILCFFCVLFLLPSSTLYEGLGRIHKKWRELSITYRGEQLLEWLDNFGIGSYGHDLGEKLPARGIYKDFGEHIHRVWNSIQKRGGELAAPLKAIRLSLRQDLKRTRRERNLLQSALTQIFFMLLLVWGFLLSFNWIAGLKVKDHIFLMIALWQFLGTIAYIFWLKNFKKKFIDPLDDLLRSLLEMHFAFYRGNLADAFLQGSFNGKAREARLFERMERTLEGWRRRGQGNLSQVDELFEDFGHLAEDKAEAFMGKLKMSIFLWCTLFILPPLFGSSLLGISSMDFL
;
A
#
# COMPACT_ATOMS: atom_id res chain seq x y z
N MET A 1 -15.09 9.62 -38.17
CA MET A 1 -16.25 9.92 -37.29
C MET A 1 -16.20 9.14 -35.97
N LEU A 2 -16.12 7.79 -35.98
CA LEU A 2 -16.03 7.02 -34.73
C LEU A 2 -14.76 7.33 -33.92
N TYR A 3 -13.62 7.57 -34.59
CA TYR A 3 -12.34 7.98 -33.98
C TYR A 3 -12.38 9.36 -33.34
N THR A 4 -12.89 10.36 -34.06
CA THR A 4 -13.16 11.69 -33.49
C THR A 4 -14.10 11.56 -32.32
N LEU A 5 -15.16 10.74 -32.41
CA LEU A 5 -16.11 10.53 -31.32
C LEU A 5 -15.46 9.87 -30.10
N VAL A 6 -14.58 8.87 -30.26
CA VAL A 6 -13.91 8.16 -29.14
C VAL A 6 -12.80 9.01 -28.51
N VAL A 7 -11.97 9.65 -29.33
CA VAL A 7 -10.91 10.55 -28.84
C VAL A 7 -11.51 11.81 -28.24
N THR A 8 -12.57 12.39 -28.83
CA THR A 8 -13.34 13.46 -28.18
C THR A 8 -14.18 12.96 -27.03
N THR A 9 -14.66 11.71 -26.93
CA THR A 9 -15.33 11.26 -25.69
C THR A 9 -14.32 10.99 -24.58
N ILE A 10 -13.11 10.51 -24.88
CA ILE A 10 -12.06 10.36 -23.87
C ILE A 10 -11.53 11.75 -23.46
N LEU A 11 -11.22 12.63 -24.41
CA LEU A 11 -10.84 14.01 -24.12
C LEU A 11 -11.99 14.81 -23.49
N CYS A 12 -13.24 14.67 -23.91
CA CYS A 12 -14.39 15.29 -23.25
C CYS A 12 -14.70 14.63 -21.92
N PHE A 13 -14.43 13.35 -21.69
CA PHE A 13 -14.56 12.74 -20.36
C PHE A 13 -13.51 13.33 -19.42
N PHE A 14 -12.27 13.48 -19.88
CA PHE A 14 -11.20 14.16 -19.14
C PHE A 14 -11.45 15.67 -18.99
N CYS A 15 -11.97 16.35 -20.02
CA CYS A 15 -12.29 17.78 -20.00
C CYS A 15 -13.56 18.06 -19.20
N VAL A 16 -14.60 17.22 -19.21
CA VAL A 16 -15.80 17.35 -18.36
C VAL A 16 -15.43 17.06 -16.91
N LEU A 17 -14.51 16.13 -16.64
CA LEU A 17 -13.87 15.96 -15.33
C LEU A 17 -13.01 17.16 -14.89
N PHE A 18 -12.72 18.11 -15.78
CA PHE A 18 -11.96 19.35 -15.49
C PHE A 18 -12.79 20.65 -15.65
N LEU A 19 -13.92 20.61 -16.37
CA LEU A 19 -14.83 21.73 -16.68
C LEU A 19 -16.08 21.75 -15.80
N LEU A 20 -16.35 20.67 -15.06
CA LEU A 20 -17.29 20.74 -13.94
C LEU A 20 -16.82 21.88 -13.01
N PRO A 21 -17.71 22.80 -12.59
CA PRO A 21 -17.36 23.87 -11.68
C PRO A 21 -16.54 23.30 -10.52
N SER A 22 -15.42 23.97 -10.19
CA SER A 22 -14.49 23.48 -9.17
C SER A 22 -15.23 23.11 -7.89
N SER A 23 -16.30 23.81 -7.51
CA SER A 23 -17.19 23.44 -6.39
C SER A 23 -17.85 22.07 -6.52
N THR A 24 -18.43 21.70 -7.68
CA THR A 24 -19.02 20.38 -7.95
C THR A 24 -17.98 19.27 -8.06
N LEU A 25 -16.79 19.56 -8.60
CA LEU A 25 -15.67 18.63 -8.57
C LEU A 25 -15.13 18.45 -7.16
N TYR A 26 -14.98 19.51 -6.37
CA TYR A 26 -14.54 19.46 -4.98
C TYR A 26 -15.57 18.82 -4.06
N GLU A 27 -16.87 18.96 -4.31
CA GLU A 27 -17.92 18.25 -3.57
C GLU A 27 -18.07 16.80 -4.01
N GLY A 28 -17.98 16.53 -5.32
CA GLY A 28 -18.04 15.18 -5.88
C GLY A 28 -16.81 14.37 -5.52
N LEU A 29 -15.61 14.90 -5.78
CA LEU A 29 -14.36 14.40 -5.24
C LEU A 29 -14.35 14.47 -3.73
N GLY A 30 -14.98 15.44 -3.07
CA GLY A 30 -15.05 15.50 -1.61
C GLY A 30 -15.86 14.35 -1.01
N ARG A 31 -17.00 14.00 -1.62
CA ARG A 31 -17.83 12.86 -1.22
C ARG A 31 -17.19 11.53 -1.64
N ILE A 32 -16.61 11.45 -2.84
CA ILE A 32 -15.87 10.26 -3.30
C ILE A 32 -14.60 10.08 -2.46
N HIS A 33 -13.87 11.14 -2.15
CA HIS A 33 -12.68 11.16 -1.29
C HIS A 33 -13.06 10.85 0.14
N LYS A 34 -14.16 11.38 0.69
CA LYS A 34 -14.65 11.02 2.02
C LYS A 34 -15.04 9.55 2.09
N LYS A 35 -15.78 9.05 1.09
CA LYS A 35 -16.16 7.63 0.99
C LYS A 35 -14.94 6.73 0.73
N TRP A 36 -13.98 7.17 -0.08
CA TRP A 36 -12.69 6.52 -0.29
C TRP A 36 -11.80 6.58 0.95
N ARG A 37 -11.88 7.64 1.75
CA ARG A 37 -11.15 7.82 3.00
C ARG A 37 -11.72 6.85 4.03
N GLU A 38 -13.04 6.81 4.19
CA GLU A 38 -13.78 5.82 5.02
C GLU A 38 -13.54 4.36 4.58
N LEU A 39 -13.34 4.13 3.27
CA LEU A 39 -12.94 2.84 2.72
C LEU A 39 -11.43 2.57 2.79
N SER A 40 -10.61 3.61 2.98
CA SER A 40 -9.15 3.44 2.98
C SER A 40 -8.69 2.77 4.26
N ILE A 41 -7.86 1.75 4.08
CA ILE A 41 -7.26 0.95 5.16
C ILE A 41 -6.63 1.87 6.22
N THR A 42 -5.90 2.91 5.79
CA THR A 42 -5.24 3.88 6.67
C THR A 42 -6.20 4.62 7.61
N TYR A 43 -7.38 5.03 7.13
CA TYR A 43 -8.36 5.74 7.96
C TYR A 43 -8.96 4.85 9.05
N ARG A 44 -9.19 3.56 8.75
CA ARG A 44 -9.71 2.62 9.75
C ARG A 44 -8.70 2.31 10.85
N GLY A 45 -7.41 2.22 10.49
CA GLY A 45 -6.34 2.11 11.48
C GLY A 45 -6.18 3.40 12.29
N GLU A 46 -6.31 4.58 11.66
CA GLU A 46 -6.30 5.88 12.36
C GLU A 46 -7.47 5.99 13.35
N GLN A 47 -8.68 5.56 12.99
CA GLN A 47 -9.82 5.47 13.91
C GLN A 47 -9.57 4.52 15.08
N LEU A 48 -8.93 3.37 14.84
CA LEU A 48 -8.55 2.45 15.90
C LEU A 48 -7.51 3.07 16.83
N LEU A 49 -6.56 3.83 16.28
CA LEU A 49 -5.54 4.52 17.05
C LEU A 49 -6.14 5.64 17.90
N GLU A 50 -7.03 6.45 17.32
CA GLU A 50 -7.78 7.50 18.02
C GLU A 50 -8.67 6.91 19.11
N TRP A 51 -9.33 5.79 18.83
CA TRP A 51 -10.06 5.03 19.84
C TRP A 51 -9.12 4.59 20.98
N LEU A 52 -7.96 3.99 20.66
CA LEU A 52 -6.97 3.57 21.66
C LEU A 52 -6.38 4.74 22.45
N ASP A 53 -6.19 5.92 21.84
CA ASP A 53 -5.68 7.13 22.48
C ASP A 53 -6.70 7.70 23.49
N ASN A 54 -8.00 7.58 23.17
CA ASN A 54 -9.10 7.98 24.05
C ASN A 54 -9.52 6.88 25.06
N PHE A 55 -9.12 5.64 24.80
CA PHE A 55 -9.38 4.49 25.65
C PHE A 55 -8.51 4.57 26.92
N GLY A 56 -9.12 4.96 28.04
CA GLY A 56 -8.44 5.10 29.34
C GLY A 56 -8.80 6.33 30.17
N ILE A 57 -9.52 7.32 29.62
CA ILE A 57 -9.87 8.55 30.38
C ILE A 57 -11.09 8.36 31.30
N GLY A 58 -11.82 7.23 31.21
CA GLY A 58 -12.95 6.95 32.11
C GLY A 58 -13.71 5.65 31.84
N SER A 59 -13.13 4.71 31.10
CA SER A 59 -13.83 3.56 30.52
C SER A 59 -13.65 2.24 31.29
N TYR A 60 -13.31 2.29 32.57
CA TYR A 60 -13.37 1.12 33.44
C TYR A 60 -14.83 0.68 33.58
N GLY A 61 -15.20 -0.43 32.93
CA GLY A 61 -16.50 -1.09 33.11
C GLY A 61 -17.48 -1.06 31.93
N HIS A 62 -17.14 -0.44 30.80
CA HIS A 62 -17.97 -0.54 29.58
C HIS A 62 -17.52 -1.68 28.66
N ASP A 63 -18.51 -2.38 28.10
CA ASP A 63 -18.32 -3.53 27.22
C ASP A 63 -17.52 -3.14 25.96
N LEU A 64 -16.34 -3.74 25.80
CA LEU A 64 -15.41 -3.47 24.71
C LEU A 64 -16.02 -3.84 23.34
N GLY A 65 -16.96 -4.79 23.36
CA GLY A 65 -17.58 -5.38 22.16
C GLY A 65 -18.44 -4.42 21.35
N GLU A 66 -19.10 -3.44 21.98
CA GLU A 66 -19.99 -2.51 21.27
C GLU A 66 -19.25 -1.34 20.60
N LYS A 67 -18.04 -1.01 21.05
CA LYS A 67 -17.32 0.22 20.63
C LYS A 67 -16.09 -0.01 19.77
N LEU A 68 -15.64 -1.24 19.55
CA LEU A 68 -14.45 -1.47 18.71
C LEU A 68 -14.78 -1.20 17.23
N PRO A 69 -14.14 -0.20 16.58
CA PRO A 69 -14.42 0.13 15.17
C PRO A 69 -13.85 -0.90 14.18
N ALA A 70 -13.38 -2.07 14.63
CA ALA A 70 -12.57 -2.98 13.83
C ALA A 70 -13.37 -3.72 12.75
N ARG A 71 -13.33 -3.20 11.51
CA ARG A 71 -13.79 -3.90 10.29
C ARG A 71 -12.69 -3.89 9.22
N GLY A 72 -12.38 -5.04 8.61
CA GLY A 72 -11.39 -5.18 7.52
C GLY A 72 -10.01 -5.66 7.99
N ILE A 73 -8.92 -5.12 7.42
CA ILE A 73 -7.54 -5.59 7.66
C ILE A 73 -7.10 -5.41 9.13
N TYR A 74 -7.66 -4.42 9.85
CA TYR A 74 -7.41 -4.18 11.27
C TYR A 74 -8.30 -4.99 12.22
N LYS A 75 -9.10 -5.93 11.70
CA LYS A 75 -9.92 -6.85 12.52
C LYS A 75 -9.03 -7.67 13.45
N ASP A 76 -7.86 -8.10 12.98
CA ASP A 76 -6.91 -8.90 13.76
C ASP A 76 -6.42 -8.13 14.99
N PHE A 77 -6.06 -6.84 14.83
CA PHE A 77 -5.72 -5.97 15.95
C PHE A 77 -6.88 -5.83 16.94
N GLY A 78 -8.12 -5.71 16.44
CA GLY A 78 -9.31 -5.67 17.28
C GLY A 78 -9.53 -6.95 18.07
N GLU A 79 -9.34 -8.12 17.45
CA GLU A 79 -9.40 -9.42 18.13
C GLU A 79 -8.28 -9.55 19.18
N HIS A 80 -7.08 -9.07 18.88
CA HIS A 80 -5.96 -9.11 19.82
C HIS A 80 -6.21 -8.19 21.03
N ILE A 81 -6.73 -6.99 20.81
CA ILE A 81 -7.19 -6.07 21.87
C ILE A 81 -8.24 -6.77 22.75
N HIS A 82 -9.24 -7.43 22.15
CA HIS A 82 -10.29 -8.11 22.90
C HIS A 82 -9.77 -9.30 23.72
N ARG A 83 -8.84 -10.09 23.15
CA ARG A 83 -8.19 -11.21 23.86
C ARG A 83 -7.36 -10.71 25.05
N VAL A 84 -6.56 -9.66 24.86
CA VAL A 84 -5.75 -9.04 25.91
C VAL A 84 -6.64 -8.50 27.04
N TRP A 85 -7.72 -7.79 26.69
CA TRP A 85 -8.70 -7.31 27.65
C TRP A 85 -9.31 -8.43 28.48
N ASN A 86 -9.80 -9.50 27.83
CA ASN A 86 -10.42 -10.63 28.52
C ASN A 86 -9.43 -11.37 29.43
N SER A 87 -8.17 -11.50 29.03
CA SER A 87 -7.14 -12.14 29.86
C SER A 87 -6.77 -11.28 31.07
N ILE A 88 -6.73 -9.96 30.93
CA ILE A 88 -6.37 -9.03 32.01
C ILE A 88 -7.51 -8.90 33.02
N GLN A 89 -8.76 -8.83 32.57
CA GLN A 89 -9.93 -8.88 33.47
C GLN A 89 -9.95 -10.16 34.31
N LYS A 90 -9.58 -11.31 33.73
CA LYS A 90 -9.51 -12.59 34.46
C LYS A 90 -8.37 -12.67 35.47
N ARG A 91 -7.27 -11.92 35.28
CA ARG A 91 -6.03 -12.03 36.06
C ARG A 91 -5.76 -10.84 36.98
N GLY A 92 -6.54 -9.75 36.88
CA GLY A 92 -6.37 -8.54 37.69
C GLY A 92 -5.12 -7.72 37.36
N GLY A 93 -4.65 -7.79 36.10
CA GLY A 93 -3.43 -7.09 35.67
C GLY A 93 -3.63 -5.63 35.26
N GLU A 94 -2.53 -4.88 35.12
CA GLU A 94 -2.56 -3.52 34.61
C GLU A 94 -2.66 -3.50 33.08
N LEU A 95 -3.65 -2.79 32.56
CA LEU A 95 -3.95 -2.72 31.12
C LEU A 95 -3.07 -1.69 30.36
N ALA A 96 -2.43 -0.77 31.08
CA ALA A 96 -1.70 0.34 30.49
C ALA A 96 -0.53 -0.10 29.61
N ALA A 97 0.29 -1.04 30.09
CA ALA A 97 1.46 -1.56 29.36
C ALA A 97 1.10 -2.27 28.04
N PRO A 98 0.17 -3.24 28.01
CA PRO A 98 -0.22 -3.90 26.76
C PRO A 98 -0.93 -2.97 25.78
N LEU A 99 -1.76 -2.02 26.25
CA LEU A 99 -2.36 -1.01 25.37
C LEU A 99 -1.31 -0.09 24.75
N LYS A 100 -0.30 0.31 25.52
CA LYS A 100 0.82 1.11 25.01
C LYS A 100 1.58 0.37 23.91
N ALA A 101 1.80 -0.94 24.08
CA ALA A 101 2.41 -1.78 23.05
C ALA A 101 1.55 -1.86 21.78
N ILE A 102 0.24 -2.13 21.90
CA ILE A 102 -0.72 -2.15 20.78
C ILE A 102 -0.67 -0.83 20.02
N ARG A 103 -0.69 0.29 20.74
CA ARG A 103 -0.65 1.64 20.18
C ARG A 103 0.64 1.88 19.41
N LEU A 104 1.78 1.45 19.94
CA LEU A 104 3.07 1.62 19.29
C LEU A 104 3.16 0.81 18.00
N SER A 105 2.76 -0.47 18.03
CA SER A 105 2.74 -1.32 16.85
C SER A 105 1.73 -0.83 15.80
N LEU A 106 0.56 -0.35 16.21
CA LEU A 106 -0.43 0.24 15.30
C LEU A 106 0.09 1.53 14.66
N ARG A 107 0.80 2.39 15.41
CA ARG A 107 1.45 3.59 14.85
C ARG A 107 2.52 3.22 13.83
N GLN A 108 3.34 2.21 14.12
CA GLN A 108 4.35 1.71 13.18
C GLN A 108 3.71 1.16 11.90
N ASP A 109 2.65 0.35 12.04
CA ASP A 109 1.91 -0.17 10.90
C ASP A 109 1.29 0.95 10.05
N LEU A 110 0.59 1.89 10.68
CA LEU A 110 0.02 3.06 10.00
C LEU A 110 1.07 3.91 9.28
N LYS A 111 2.22 4.16 9.92
CA LYS A 111 3.33 4.88 9.31
C LYS A 111 3.83 4.15 8.06
N ARG A 112 3.95 2.83 8.12
CA ARG A 112 4.35 1.96 7.01
C ARG A 112 3.30 1.97 5.89
N THR A 113 2.03 1.72 6.19
CA THR A 113 0.94 1.73 5.20
C THR A 113 0.79 3.10 4.53
N ARG A 114 0.94 4.19 5.28
CA ARG A 114 0.92 5.56 4.72
C ARG A 114 2.11 5.76 3.78
N ARG A 115 3.30 5.32 4.16
CA ARG A 115 4.49 5.36 3.29
C ARG A 115 4.26 4.55 2.01
N GLU A 116 3.81 3.30 2.10
CA GLU A 116 3.46 2.46 0.94
C GLU A 116 2.48 3.17 0.00
N ARG A 117 1.38 3.70 0.55
CA ARG A 117 0.35 4.40 -0.24
C ARG A 117 0.93 5.62 -0.95
N ASN A 118 1.74 6.42 -0.26
CA ASN A 118 2.38 7.59 -0.86
C ASN A 118 3.34 7.19 -2.00
N LEU A 119 4.08 6.09 -1.84
CA LEU A 119 4.97 5.58 -2.89
C LEU A 119 4.20 5.09 -4.12
N LEU A 120 3.13 4.32 -3.92
CA LEU A 120 2.25 3.86 -5.00
C LEU A 120 1.56 5.04 -5.71
N GLN A 121 1.05 6.01 -4.94
CA GLN A 121 0.42 7.20 -5.49
C GLN A 121 1.41 8.05 -6.30
N SER A 122 2.64 8.20 -5.80
CA SER A 122 3.71 8.90 -6.53
C SER A 122 4.01 8.22 -7.87
N ALA A 123 4.15 6.89 -7.89
CA ALA A 123 4.38 6.14 -9.13
C ALA A 123 3.22 6.26 -10.14
N LEU A 124 1.97 6.16 -9.68
CA LEU A 124 0.80 6.34 -10.54
C LEU A 124 0.73 7.77 -11.12
N THR A 125 1.06 8.77 -10.30
CA THR A 125 1.08 10.18 -10.73
C THR A 125 2.17 10.41 -11.79
N GLN A 126 3.35 9.81 -11.62
CA GLN A 126 4.42 9.87 -12.62
C GLN A 126 4.01 9.26 -13.96
N ILE A 127 3.33 8.10 -13.95
CA ILE A 127 2.82 7.46 -15.17
C ILE A 127 1.78 8.33 -15.86
N PHE A 128 0.87 8.92 -15.08
CA PHE A 128 -0.15 9.82 -15.61
C PHE A 128 0.48 11.02 -16.33
N PHE A 129 1.44 11.69 -15.69
CA PHE A 129 2.15 12.82 -16.30
C PHE A 129 2.97 12.41 -17.54
N MET A 130 3.63 11.26 -17.51
CA MET A 130 4.34 10.72 -18.67
C MET A 130 3.41 10.49 -19.85
N LEU A 131 2.26 9.86 -19.64
CA LEU A 131 1.25 9.66 -20.69
C LEU A 131 0.76 11.01 -21.24
N LEU A 132 0.44 11.95 -20.35
CA LEU A 132 -0.02 13.28 -20.75
C LEU A 132 1.02 14.01 -21.60
N LEU A 133 2.29 13.94 -21.23
CA LEU A 133 3.39 14.54 -21.97
C LEU A 133 3.55 13.91 -23.36
N VAL A 134 3.47 12.58 -23.44
CA VAL A 134 3.61 11.84 -24.72
C VAL A 134 2.47 12.16 -25.66
N TRP A 135 1.24 12.16 -25.18
CA TRP A 135 0.08 12.52 -25.99
C TRP A 135 0.10 13.99 -26.38
N GLY A 136 0.48 14.88 -25.45
CA GLY A 136 0.69 16.30 -25.74
C GLY A 136 1.73 16.51 -26.84
N PHE A 137 2.84 15.78 -26.79
CA PHE A 137 3.88 15.82 -27.82
C PHE A 137 3.36 15.29 -29.17
N LEU A 138 2.72 14.12 -29.20
CA LEU A 138 2.20 13.52 -30.44
C LEU A 138 1.16 14.42 -31.12
N LEU A 139 0.26 15.03 -30.35
CA LEU A 139 -0.74 15.97 -30.86
C LEU A 139 -0.09 17.26 -31.38
N SER A 140 0.88 17.80 -30.64
CA SER A 140 1.62 19.00 -31.05
C SER A 140 2.44 18.74 -32.31
N PHE A 141 3.10 17.58 -32.41
CA PHE A 141 3.88 17.20 -33.59
C PHE A 141 2.99 17.02 -34.82
N ASN A 142 1.82 16.38 -34.68
CA ASN A 142 0.84 16.24 -35.74
C ASN A 142 0.29 17.61 -36.21
N TRP A 143 0.11 18.55 -35.29
CA TRP A 143 -0.37 19.90 -35.62
C TRP A 143 0.70 20.78 -36.27
N ILE A 144 1.92 20.79 -35.72
CA ILE A 144 3.02 21.65 -36.16
C ILE A 144 3.64 21.15 -37.47
N ALA A 145 3.89 19.85 -37.58
CA ALA A 145 4.60 19.30 -38.73
C ALA A 145 3.71 19.18 -39.97
N GLY A 146 2.40 19.44 -39.86
CA GLY A 146 1.43 19.25 -40.94
C GLY A 146 1.35 17.78 -41.43
N LEU A 147 2.03 16.88 -40.74
CA LEU A 147 2.14 15.47 -41.07
C LEU A 147 0.79 14.84 -40.80
N LYS A 148 0.12 14.36 -41.84
CA LYS A 148 -1.08 13.52 -41.70
C LYS A 148 -0.67 12.14 -41.22
N VAL A 149 -0.26 12.03 -39.95
CA VAL A 149 -0.06 10.73 -39.31
C VAL A 149 -1.40 10.00 -39.38
N LYS A 150 -1.40 8.84 -40.05
CA LYS A 150 -2.63 8.11 -40.33
C LYS A 150 -3.29 7.66 -39.01
N ASP A 151 -4.62 7.78 -38.92
CA ASP A 151 -5.41 7.50 -37.70
C ASP A 151 -5.13 6.11 -37.08
N HIS A 152 -4.81 5.11 -37.89
CA HIS A 152 -4.49 3.75 -37.40
C HIS A 152 -3.17 3.69 -36.59
N ILE A 153 -2.22 4.60 -36.85
CA ILE A 153 -0.96 4.68 -36.10
C ILE A 153 -1.26 5.18 -34.68
N PHE A 154 -2.11 6.21 -34.53
CA PHE A 154 -2.57 6.67 -33.21
C PHE A 154 -3.32 5.59 -32.45
N LEU A 155 -4.18 4.83 -33.12
CA LEU A 155 -4.90 3.71 -32.50
C LEU A 155 -3.93 2.62 -32.02
N MET A 156 -2.92 2.25 -32.83
CA MET A 156 -1.88 1.31 -32.41
C MET A 156 -1.11 1.81 -31.19
N ILE A 157 -0.73 3.09 -31.16
CA ILE A 157 -0.03 3.71 -30.02
C ILE A 157 -0.90 3.65 -28.77
N ALA A 158 -2.19 4.00 -28.87
CA ALA A 158 -3.12 3.94 -27.76
C ALA A 158 -3.30 2.51 -27.21
N LEU A 159 -3.49 1.53 -28.09
CA LEU A 159 -3.61 0.12 -27.69
C LEU A 159 -2.31 -0.39 -27.05
N TRP A 160 -1.15 0.00 -27.57
CA TRP A 160 0.15 -0.38 -27.01
C TRP A 160 0.37 0.19 -25.60
N GLN A 161 0.07 1.47 -25.40
CA GLN A 161 0.17 2.12 -24.09
C GLN A 161 -0.86 1.59 -23.09
N PHE A 162 -2.05 1.24 -23.55
CA PHE A 162 -3.07 0.58 -22.73
C PHE A 162 -2.59 -0.80 -22.25
N LEU A 163 -2.03 -1.61 -23.16
CA LEU A 163 -1.41 -2.90 -22.82
C LEU A 163 -0.29 -2.71 -21.78
N GLY A 164 0.57 -1.71 -21.99
CA GLY A 164 1.62 -1.35 -21.04
C GLY A 164 1.07 -0.98 -19.68
N THR A 165 -0.01 -0.20 -19.62
CA THR A 165 -0.64 0.23 -18.36
C THR A 165 -1.18 -0.98 -17.58
N ILE A 166 -1.84 -1.92 -18.26
CA ILE A 166 -2.30 -3.18 -17.65
C ILE A 166 -1.10 -3.97 -17.12
N ALA A 167 -0.05 -4.15 -17.92
CA ALA A 167 1.16 -4.88 -17.51
C ALA A 167 1.81 -4.26 -16.26
N TYR A 168 1.87 -2.92 -16.20
CA TYR A 168 2.41 -2.21 -15.05
C TYR A 168 1.58 -2.40 -13.78
N ILE A 169 0.25 -2.38 -13.88
CA ILE A 169 -0.64 -2.66 -12.74
C ILE A 169 -0.40 -4.08 -12.20
N PHE A 170 -0.21 -5.07 -13.09
CA PHE A 170 0.14 -6.43 -12.68
C PHE A 170 1.51 -6.49 -12.00
N TRP A 171 2.52 -5.77 -12.50
CA TRP A 171 3.82 -5.67 -11.85
C TRP A 171 3.73 -5.05 -10.45
N LEU A 172 2.96 -3.98 -10.28
CA LEU A 172 2.74 -3.37 -8.96
C LEU A 172 2.10 -4.35 -7.98
N LYS A 173 1.08 -5.10 -8.40
CA LYS A 173 0.44 -6.14 -7.57
C LYS A 173 1.46 -7.22 -7.16
N ASN A 174 2.29 -7.66 -8.09
CA ASN A 174 3.33 -8.65 -7.81
C ASN A 174 4.44 -8.11 -6.88
N PHE A 175 4.82 -6.83 -7.01
CA PHE A 175 5.77 -6.20 -6.10
C PHE A 175 5.20 -6.10 -4.69
N LYS A 176 3.94 -5.66 -4.53
CA LYS A 176 3.26 -5.65 -3.24
C LYS A 176 3.30 -7.03 -2.58
N LYS A 177 2.84 -8.06 -3.29
CA LYS A 177 2.82 -9.44 -2.79
C LYS A 177 4.21 -9.95 -2.36
N LYS A 178 5.25 -9.54 -3.06
CA LYS A 178 6.62 -10.04 -2.84
C LYS A 178 7.38 -9.29 -1.74
N PHE A 179 7.06 -8.04 -1.49
CA PHE A 179 7.82 -7.18 -0.56
C PHE A 179 7.05 -6.82 0.70
N ILE A 180 5.72 -6.77 0.64
CA ILE A 180 4.87 -6.24 1.71
C ILE A 180 4.23 -7.38 2.50
N ASP A 181 3.60 -8.34 1.82
CA ASP A 181 2.93 -9.47 2.48
C ASP A 181 3.83 -10.21 3.49
N PRO A 182 5.12 -10.50 3.21
CA PRO A 182 5.99 -11.15 4.20
C PRO A 182 6.26 -10.30 5.45
N LEU A 183 6.21 -8.97 5.34
CA LEU A 183 6.35 -8.08 6.49
C LEU A 183 5.09 -8.05 7.34
N ASP A 184 3.91 -8.20 6.73
CA ASP A 184 2.63 -8.27 7.43
C ASP A 184 2.58 -9.52 8.32
N ASP A 185 3.02 -10.66 7.80
CA ASP A 185 3.06 -11.93 8.53
C ASP A 185 4.07 -11.89 9.69
N LEU A 186 5.24 -11.27 9.49
CA LEU A 186 6.23 -11.05 10.55
C LEU A 186 5.70 -10.12 11.64
N LEU A 187 5.06 -9.01 11.26
CA LEU A 187 4.49 -8.06 12.22
C LEU A 187 3.40 -8.72 13.09
N ARG A 188 2.53 -9.53 12.47
CA ARG A 188 1.52 -10.33 13.18
C ARG A 188 2.15 -11.30 14.17
N SER A 189 3.22 -11.97 13.75
CA SER A 189 3.95 -12.92 14.60
C SER A 189 4.60 -12.23 15.81
N LEU A 190 5.21 -11.06 15.60
CA LEU A 190 5.76 -10.23 16.68
C LEU A 190 4.70 -9.75 17.65
N LEU A 191 3.57 -9.30 17.14
CA LEU A 191 2.42 -8.90 17.95
C LEU A 191 1.93 -10.06 18.82
N GLU A 192 1.79 -11.26 18.25
CA GLU A 192 1.36 -12.43 19.02
C GLU A 192 2.35 -12.78 20.14
N MET A 193 3.67 -12.72 19.88
CA MET A 193 4.70 -12.89 20.92
C MET A 193 4.59 -11.84 22.02
N HIS A 194 4.44 -10.57 21.64
CA HIS A 194 4.32 -9.46 22.57
C HIS A 194 3.08 -9.62 23.46
N PHE A 195 1.97 -10.14 22.92
CA PHE A 195 0.78 -10.44 23.70
C PHE A 195 0.87 -11.72 24.51
N ALA A 196 1.59 -12.73 24.04
CA ALA A 196 1.86 -13.95 24.81
C ALA A 196 2.55 -13.62 26.15
N PHE A 197 3.49 -12.67 26.11
CA PHE A 197 4.14 -12.13 27.30
C PHE A 197 3.13 -11.53 28.28
N TYR A 198 2.31 -10.57 27.84
CA TYR A 198 1.33 -9.91 28.72
C TYR A 198 0.19 -10.81 29.18
N ARG A 199 -0.21 -11.78 28.35
CA ARG A 199 -1.22 -12.78 28.74
C ARG A 199 -0.71 -13.69 29.85
N GLY A 200 0.61 -13.88 29.97
CA GLY A 200 1.20 -14.86 30.88
C GLY A 200 0.73 -16.30 30.60
N ASN A 201 0.29 -16.59 29.37
CA ASN A 201 -0.09 -17.92 28.90
C ASN A 201 0.69 -18.22 27.62
N LEU A 202 1.81 -18.90 27.79
CA LEU A 202 2.74 -19.26 26.71
C LEU A 202 2.31 -20.53 25.96
N ALA A 203 1.37 -21.30 26.52
CA ALA A 203 0.89 -22.55 25.93
C ALA A 203 0.00 -22.29 24.70
N ASP A 204 -0.81 -21.24 24.75
CA ASP A 204 -1.75 -20.87 23.68
C ASP A 204 -1.15 -19.92 22.63
N ALA A 205 0.07 -19.44 22.86
CA ALA A 205 0.75 -18.53 21.94
C ALA A 205 1.32 -19.32 20.77
N PHE A 206 0.74 -19.19 19.57
CA PHE A 206 1.23 -19.85 18.36
C PHE A 206 1.52 -18.82 17.28
N LEU A 207 2.71 -18.89 16.69
CA LEU A 207 3.01 -18.15 15.46
C LEU A 207 2.22 -18.81 14.32
N GLN A 208 1.48 -18.02 13.55
CA GLN A 208 0.66 -18.56 12.47
C GLN A 208 1.54 -19.07 11.32
N GLY A 209 1.50 -20.38 11.08
CA GLY A 209 1.86 -21.01 9.81
C GLY A 209 3.35 -21.18 9.52
N SER A 210 3.63 -21.90 8.43
CA SER A 210 4.98 -22.01 7.85
C SER A 210 5.34 -20.69 7.15
N PHE A 211 6.28 -19.94 7.70
CA PHE A 211 6.72 -18.69 7.09
C PHE A 211 7.55 -18.95 5.82
N ASN A 212 7.01 -18.56 4.67
CA ASN A 212 7.63 -18.74 3.35
C ASN A 212 8.36 -17.47 2.86
N GLY A 213 9.08 -16.80 3.75
CA GLY A 213 9.88 -15.61 3.41
C GLY A 213 11.29 -15.94 2.93
N LYS A 214 12.00 -14.91 2.42
CA LYS A 214 13.40 -15.06 2.01
C LYS A 214 14.34 -15.11 3.22
N ALA A 215 15.62 -15.40 2.98
CA ALA A 215 16.62 -15.70 3.99
C ALA A 215 16.63 -14.79 5.24
N ARG A 216 16.55 -13.45 5.10
CA ARG A 216 16.60 -12.56 6.27
C ARG A 216 15.29 -12.55 7.05
N GLU A 217 14.15 -12.57 6.34
CA GLU A 217 12.84 -12.70 6.96
C GLU A 217 12.70 -14.05 7.67
N ALA A 218 13.15 -15.14 7.03
CA ALA A 218 13.12 -16.49 7.60
C ALA A 218 13.98 -16.60 8.86
N ARG A 219 15.17 -15.98 8.89
CA ARG A 219 16.00 -15.92 10.11
C ARG A 219 15.32 -15.17 11.24
N LEU A 220 14.62 -14.06 10.94
CA LEU A 220 13.90 -13.31 11.97
C LEU A 220 12.74 -14.14 12.52
N PHE A 221 11.97 -14.81 11.66
CA PHE A 221 10.91 -15.72 12.07
C PHE A 221 11.44 -16.91 12.89
N GLU A 222 12.54 -17.53 12.48
CA GLU A 222 13.19 -18.61 13.23
C GLU A 222 13.69 -18.12 14.61
N ARG A 223 14.18 -16.87 14.69
CA ARG A 223 14.55 -16.26 15.98
C ARG A 223 13.32 -16.03 16.87
N MET A 224 12.18 -15.65 16.30
CA MET A 224 10.89 -15.56 17.02
C MET A 224 10.48 -16.92 17.56
N GLU A 225 10.49 -17.97 16.73
CA GLU A 225 10.16 -19.34 17.14
C GLU A 225 11.04 -19.82 18.29
N ARG A 226 12.36 -19.70 18.15
CA ARG A 226 13.32 -20.09 19.20
C ARG A 226 13.12 -19.32 20.49
N THR A 227 12.80 -18.03 20.40
CA THR A 227 12.53 -17.19 21.58
C THR A 227 11.27 -17.67 22.29
N LEU A 228 10.19 -17.91 21.55
CA LEU A 228 8.92 -18.40 22.09
C LEU A 228 9.07 -19.79 22.72
N GLU A 229 9.79 -20.71 22.07
CA GLU A 229 10.12 -22.02 22.63
C GLU A 229 10.96 -21.90 23.91
N GLY A 230 11.96 -21.02 23.90
CA GLY A 230 12.79 -20.76 25.07
C GLY A 230 12.00 -20.21 26.25
N TRP A 231 10.94 -19.43 26.00
CA TRP A 231 10.02 -18.98 27.04
C TRP A 231 9.13 -20.11 27.54
N ARG A 232 8.58 -20.94 26.64
CA ARG A 232 7.78 -22.11 27.02
C ARG A 232 8.57 -23.07 27.93
N ARG A 233 9.84 -23.32 27.61
CA ARG A 233 10.72 -24.17 28.43
C ARG A 233 11.02 -23.57 29.80
N ARG A 234 11.15 -22.24 29.89
CA ARG A 234 11.47 -21.52 31.14
C ARG A 234 10.23 -21.15 31.97
N GLY A 235 9.04 -21.23 31.39
CA GLY A 235 7.79 -20.78 32.01
C GLY A 235 7.66 -19.26 32.16
N GLN A 236 8.64 -18.50 31.68
CA GLN A 236 8.70 -17.04 31.82
C GLN A 236 9.20 -16.40 30.53
N GLY A 237 8.53 -15.33 30.10
CA GLY A 237 8.93 -14.51 28.96
C GLY A 237 9.85 -13.35 29.38
N ASN A 238 10.54 -12.76 28.40
CA ASN A 238 11.37 -11.58 28.61
C ASN A 238 11.04 -10.50 27.56
N LEU A 239 10.44 -9.39 28.00
CA LEU A 239 10.03 -8.31 27.12
C LEU A 239 11.18 -7.71 26.31
N SER A 240 12.40 -7.63 26.88
CA SER A 240 13.55 -7.05 26.19
C SER A 240 13.89 -7.80 24.88
N GLN A 241 13.66 -9.12 24.86
CA GLN A 241 13.88 -9.93 23.66
C GLN A 241 12.85 -9.64 22.56
N VAL A 242 11.64 -9.23 22.94
CA VAL A 242 10.61 -8.83 21.96
C VAL A 242 10.91 -7.43 21.43
N ASP A 243 11.38 -6.53 22.28
CA ASP A 243 11.75 -5.18 21.87
C ASP A 243 12.93 -5.21 20.88
N GLU A 244 13.95 -6.04 21.12
CA GLU A 244 15.03 -6.31 20.17
C GLU A 244 14.50 -6.84 18.82
N LEU A 245 13.55 -7.77 18.85
CA LEU A 245 12.94 -8.33 17.64
C LEU A 245 12.10 -7.29 16.87
N PHE A 246 11.47 -6.34 17.58
CA PHE A 246 10.78 -5.20 16.97
C PHE A 246 11.75 -4.21 16.31
N GLU A 247 12.90 -3.97 16.92
CA GLU A 247 13.96 -3.13 16.34
C GLU A 247 14.53 -3.77 15.05
N ASP A 248 14.87 -5.05 15.11
CA ASP A 248 15.33 -5.83 13.94
C ASP A 248 14.29 -5.84 12.81
N PHE A 249 13.01 -5.96 13.15
CA PHE A 249 11.91 -5.84 12.19
C PHE A 249 11.82 -4.45 11.59
N GLY A 250 12.01 -3.40 12.39
CA GLY A 250 12.04 -2.01 11.93
C GLY A 250 13.10 -1.80 10.85
N HIS A 251 14.33 -2.24 11.10
CA HIS A 251 15.42 -2.20 10.13
C HIS A 251 15.12 -3.01 8.86
N LEU A 252 14.58 -4.23 9.02
CA LEU A 252 14.18 -5.07 7.90
C LEU A 252 13.09 -4.40 7.05
N ALA A 253 12.11 -3.75 7.68
CA ALA A 253 11.05 -3.05 6.99
C ALA A 253 11.56 -1.83 6.22
N GLU A 254 12.53 -1.09 6.77
CA GLU A 254 13.18 0.03 6.10
C GLU A 254 13.97 -0.44 4.87
N ASP A 255 14.82 -1.45 5.02
CA ASP A 255 15.59 -2.04 3.92
C ASP A 255 14.68 -2.55 2.79
N LYS A 256 13.55 -3.16 3.15
CA LYS A 256 12.56 -3.64 2.17
C LYS A 256 11.84 -2.49 1.48
N ALA A 257 11.54 -1.41 2.19
CA ALA A 257 10.95 -0.21 1.60
C ALA A 257 11.91 0.45 0.60
N GLU A 258 13.22 0.51 0.92
CA GLU A 258 14.25 1.00 0.00
C GLU A 258 14.41 0.10 -1.22
N ALA A 259 14.47 -1.23 -1.02
CA ALA A 259 14.54 -2.19 -2.11
C ALA A 259 13.29 -2.13 -3.01
N PHE A 260 12.11 -1.96 -2.41
CA PHE A 260 10.86 -1.75 -3.13
C PHE A 260 10.93 -0.46 -3.96
N MET A 261 11.43 0.64 -3.39
CA MET A 261 11.63 1.90 -4.11
C MET A 261 12.60 1.79 -5.29
N GLY A 262 13.73 1.12 -5.10
CA GLY A 262 14.68 0.88 -6.18
C GLY A 262 14.03 0.10 -7.33
N LYS A 263 13.29 -0.97 -7.02
CA LYS A 263 12.58 -1.75 -8.04
C LYS A 263 11.42 -1.02 -8.69
N LEU A 264 10.70 -0.20 -7.93
CA LEU A 264 9.62 0.64 -8.46
C LEU A 264 10.18 1.62 -9.50
N LYS A 265 11.27 2.33 -9.19
CA LYS A 265 11.95 3.21 -10.15
C LYS A 265 12.41 2.47 -11.40
N MET A 266 13.04 1.31 -11.24
CA MET A 266 13.47 0.48 -12.38
C MET A 266 12.27 0.01 -13.23
N SER A 267 11.14 -0.34 -12.59
CA SER A 267 9.94 -0.76 -13.31
C SER A 267 9.30 0.38 -14.09
N ILE A 268 9.30 1.60 -13.54
CA ILE A 268 8.82 2.81 -14.24
C ILE A 268 9.71 3.08 -15.44
N PHE A 269 11.03 3.02 -15.27
CA PHE A 269 11.98 3.18 -16.36
C PHE A 269 11.75 2.15 -17.47
N LEU A 270 11.70 0.86 -17.13
CA LEU A 270 11.45 -0.23 -18.08
C LEU A 270 10.12 -0.04 -18.81
N TRP A 271 9.08 0.36 -18.08
CA TRP A 271 7.77 0.64 -18.66
C TRP A 271 7.85 1.80 -19.67
N CYS A 272 8.55 2.88 -19.33
CA CYS A 272 8.75 3.99 -20.27
C CYS A 272 9.54 3.55 -21.50
N THR A 273 10.60 2.77 -21.32
CA THR A 273 11.44 2.26 -22.43
C THR A 273 10.67 1.33 -23.37
N LEU A 274 9.72 0.55 -22.88
CA LEU A 274 8.99 -0.42 -23.69
C LEU A 274 7.67 0.11 -24.26
N PHE A 275 6.96 0.96 -23.52
CA PHE A 275 5.60 1.37 -23.87
C PHE A 275 5.46 2.84 -24.27
N ILE A 276 6.45 3.68 -23.93
CA ILE A 276 6.39 5.12 -24.19
C ILE A 276 7.39 5.55 -25.28
N LEU A 277 8.66 5.17 -25.14
CA LEU A 277 9.73 5.57 -26.05
C LEU A 277 9.54 5.02 -27.48
N PRO A 278 9.16 3.73 -27.70
CA PRO A 278 9.03 3.21 -29.06
C PRO A 278 7.93 3.90 -29.87
N PRO A 279 6.73 4.19 -29.32
CA PRO A 279 5.75 5.05 -29.98
C PRO A 279 6.28 6.46 -30.31
N LEU A 280 7.02 7.09 -29.40
CA LEU A 280 7.59 8.44 -29.58
C LEU A 280 8.62 8.49 -30.72
N PHE A 281 9.56 7.55 -30.74
CA PHE A 281 10.57 7.48 -31.80
C PHE A 281 9.99 6.97 -33.12
N GLY A 282 9.13 5.96 -33.08
CA GLY A 282 8.50 5.40 -34.27
C GLY A 282 7.64 6.43 -35.00
N SER A 283 6.84 7.22 -34.27
CA SER A 283 6.04 8.30 -34.87
C SER A 283 6.91 9.42 -35.44
N SER A 284 7.97 9.82 -34.74
CA SER A 284 8.94 10.81 -35.22
C SER A 284 9.67 10.35 -36.49
N LEU A 285 10.16 9.11 -36.53
CA LEU A 285 10.85 8.53 -37.69
C LEU A 285 9.93 8.37 -38.90
N LEU A 286 8.71 7.88 -38.69
CA LEU A 286 7.71 7.79 -39.76
C LEU A 286 7.36 9.18 -40.29
N GLY A 287 7.23 10.17 -39.41
CA GLY A 287 7.01 11.56 -39.76
C GLY A 287 8.12 12.14 -40.64
N ILE A 288 9.39 11.93 -40.28
CA ILE A 288 10.56 12.38 -41.06
C ILE A 288 10.61 11.67 -42.42
N SER A 289 10.42 10.34 -42.47
CA SER A 289 10.43 9.59 -43.74
C SER A 289 9.34 10.02 -44.72
N SER A 290 8.23 10.58 -44.22
CA SER A 290 7.17 11.14 -45.07
C SER A 290 7.44 12.58 -45.54
N MET A 291 8.48 13.25 -45.01
CA MET A 291 8.92 14.57 -45.48
C MET A 291 9.87 14.48 -46.68
N ASP A 292 10.57 13.36 -46.89
CA ASP A 292 11.53 13.18 -48.00
C ASP A 292 10.88 12.98 -49.39
N PHE A 293 9.60 13.33 -49.57
CA PHE A 293 8.85 13.13 -50.82
C PHE A 293 8.13 14.39 -51.36
N LEU A 294 8.55 15.58 -50.92
CA LEU A 294 8.16 16.88 -51.49
C LEU A 294 9.40 17.66 -51.93
#